data_AF-A0A6J0NRQ8-F1
#
_entry.id   AF-A0A6J0NRQ8-F1
#
_cell.length_a   1.000
_cell.length_b   1.000
_cell.length_c   1.000
_cell.angle_alpha   90.00
_cell.angle_beta   90.00
_cell.angle_gamma   90.00
#
_symmetry.space_group_name_H-M   'P 1'
#
loop_
_entity.id
_entity.type
_entity.pdbx_description
1 polymer ?
#
loop_
_entity_poly.entity_id
_entity_poly.type
_entity_poly.pdbx_seq_one_letter_code
_entity_poly.pdbx_strand_id
1 'polypeptide(L)'
;MRIEEESGSDRGEEEDEAVKEMERGIEDGREEDREKIINGERKVGRGFCIKQYFIDEDDTVPQKIVLRLDSPRGTHFRRAGPRQRVVFDSDDVVACIVTCGGLCPGLNTVIREIVCGLSYMYGVKKILGIDGGYRGFYARNTIDLDLKTVNDIHKRGGTILGTSRGGHDTTKIVDSIQDSGINQVYIIGGDGSQKGAAVIFQEIRRCGLKVAVAGISKTIDNDIPIID
;
A
#
# COMPACT_ATOMS: atom_id res chain seq x y z
N MET A 1 -37.80 34.01 20.19
CA MET A 1 -37.10 33.95 18.91
C MET A 1 -36.87 32.48 18.61
N ARG A 2 -37.65 31.91 17.68
CA ARG A 2 -37.51 30.52 17.20
C ARG A 2 -36.25 30.47 16.34
N ILE A 3 -35.43 29.44 16.50
CA ILE A 3 -34.42 29.03 15.52
C ILE A 3 -34.79 27.61 15.13
N GLU A 4 -35.00 27.42 13.83
CA GLU A 4 -35.43 26.18 13.18
C GLU A 4 -34.26 25.20 13.06
N GLU A 5 -34.54 23.92 13.27
CA GLU A 5 -33.65 22.80 12.90
C GLU A 5 -33.84 22.50 11.42
N GLU A 6 -32.79 22.64 10.60
CA GLU A 6 -32.77 22.06 9.26
C GLU A 6 -32.16 20.65 9.29
N SER A 7 -32.94 19.73 8.76
CA SER A 7 -32.72 18.29 8.59
C SER A 7 -31.56 17.98 7.64
N GLY A 8 -30.56 17.25 8.11
CA GLY A 8 -29.55 16.59 7.26
C GLY A 8 -29.94 15.14 6.99
N SER A 9 -30.68 14.89 5.91
CA SER A 9 -31.00 13.51 5.45
C SER A 9 -30.48 13.16 4.06
N ASP A 10 -29.82 14.08 3.35
CA ASP A 10 -29.49 13.90 1.92
C ASP A 10 -28.11 13.25 1.64
N ARG A 11 -27.22 13.16 2.63
CA ARG A 11 -25.84 12.65 2.39
C ARG A 11 -25.70 11.13 2.36
N GLY A 12 -26.69 10.40 2.86
CA GLY A 12 -26.66 8.93 2.89
C GLY A 12 -27.07 8.31 1.55
N GLU A 13 -27.90 9.00 0.77
CA GLU A 13 -28.43 8.48 -0.49
C GLU A 13 -27.44 8.66 -1.66
N GLU A 14 -26.67 9.76 -1.68
CA GLU A 14 -25.61 10.00 -2.68
C GLU A 14 -24.45 8.99 -2.57
N GLU A 15 -24.04 8.60 -1.35
CA GLU A 15 -22.98 7.58 -1.17
C GLU A 15 -23.45 6.18 -1.62
N ASP A 16 -24.71 5.82 -1.37
CA ASP A 16 -25.28 4.53 -1.76
C ASP A 16 -25.52 4.41 -3.28
N GLU A 17 -25.83 5.53 -3.95
CA GLU A 17 -25.99 5.57 -5.40
C GLU A 17 -24.63 5.45 -6.12
N ALA A 18 -23.59 6.13 -5.60
CA ALA A 18 -22.22 6.00 -6.11
C ALA A 18 -21.67 4.55 -5.97
N VAL A 19 -22.01 3.85 -4.89
CA VAL A 19 -21.63 2.44 -4.69
C VAL A 19 -22.37 1.52 -5.66
N LYS A 20 -23.67 1.75 -5.92
CA LYS A 20 -24.45 0.95 -6.88
C LYS A 20 -24.03 1.16 -8.33
N GLU A 21 -23.68 2.39 -8.72
CA GLU A 21 -23.10 2.65 -10.04
C GLU A 21 -21.73 1.99 -10.19
N MET A 22 -20.93 1.96 -9.12
CA MET A 22 -19.65 1.25 -9.08
C MET A 22 -19.81 -0.26 -9.23
N GLU A 23 -20.81 -0.87 -8.59
CA GLU A 23 -21.08 -2.32 -8.70
C GLU A 23 -21.55 -2.73 -10.11
N ARG A 24 -22.40 -1.94 -10.77
CA ARG A 24 -22.84 -2.21 -12.15
C ARG A 24 -21.70 -2.12 -13.15
N GLY A 25 -20.80 -1.16 -12.99
CA GLY A 25 -19.62 -1.01 -13.87
C GLY A 25 -18.62 -2.18 -13.78
N ILE A 26 -18.61 -2.91 -12.66
CA ILE A 26 -17.75 -4.10 -12.47
C ILE A 26 -18.26 -5.31 -13.27
N GLU A 27 -19.57 -5.45 -13.48
CA GLU A 27 -20.14 -6.57 -14.24
C GLU A 27 -19.91 -6.42 -15.74
N ASP A 28 -20.12 -5.22 -16.30
CA ASP A 28 -19.93 -4.95 -17.74
C ASP A 28 -18.46 -5.07 -18.17
N GLY A 29 -17.51 -4.76 -17.29
CA GLY A 29 -16.07 -4.90 -17.56
C GLY A 29 -15.60 -6.35 -17.73
N ARG A 30 -16.31 -7.33 -17.14
CA ARG A 30 -15.93 -8.76 -17.19
C ARG A 30 -16.11 -9.39 -18.57
N GLU A 31 -16.99 -8.84 -19.40
CA GLU A 31 -17.31 -9.40 -20.72
C GLU A 31 -16.28 -8.97 -21.77
N GLU A 32 -15.82 -7.72 -21.74
CA GLU A 32 -14.76 -7.20 -22.63
C GLU A 32 -13.36 -7.77 -22.32
N ASP A 33 -13.08 -8.09 -21.05
CA ASP A 33 -11.76 -8.60 -20.66
C ASP A 33 -11.53 -10.04 -21.10
N ARG A 34 -12.59 -10.82 -21.37
CA ARG A 34 -12.48 -12.19 -21.92
C ARG A 34 -11.88 -12.23 -23.32
N GLU A 35 -12.11 -11.21 -24.16
CA GLU A 35 -11.56 -11.16 -25.53
C GLU A 35 -10.06 -10.79 -25.55
N LYS A 36 -9.57 -10.06 -24.54
CA LYS A 36 -8.17 -9.55 -24.50
C LYS A 36 -7.17 -10.57 -23.92
N ILE A 37 -7.66 -11.62 -23.24
CA ILE A 37 -6.84 -12.72 -22.67
C ILE A 37 -5.96 -13.42 -23.73
N ILE A 38 -6.36 -13.40 -25.01
CA ILE A 38 -5.71 -14.14 -26.09
C ILE A 38 -4.35 -13.54 -26.51
N ASN A 39 -4.08 -12.25 -26.24
CA ASN A 39 -2.93 -11.53 -26.84
C ASN A 39 -1.83 -11.06 -25.87
N GLY A 40 -1.80 -11.48 -24.60
CA GLY A 40 -0.62 -11.30 -23.73
C GLY A 40 -0.27 -9.88 -23.26
N GLU A 41 -1.07 -8.86 -23.59
CA GLU A 41 -0.92 -7.48 -23.11
C GLU A 41 -2.10 -7.11 -22.17
N ARG A 42 -1.85 -6.64 -20.94
CA ARG A 42 -2.92 -6.24 -20.01
C ARG A 42 -2.71 -4.84 -19.44
N LYS A 43 -3.70 -3.97 -19.68
CA LYS A 43 -3.80 -2.60 -19.16
C LYS A 43 -4.37 -2.65 -17.73
N VAL A 44 -3.99 -1.70 -16.88
CA VAL A 44 -4.68 -1.43 -15.61
C VAL A 44 -6.18 -1.30 -15.88
N GLY A 45 -7.00 -2.07 -15.15
CA GLY A 45 -8.45 -2.11 -15.32
C GLY A 45 -9.06 -0.72 -15.25
N ARG A 46 -10.09 -0.47 -16.07
CA ARG A 46 -10.81 0.82 -16.12
C ARG A 46 -11.71 0.98 -14.89
N GLY A 47 -11.11 1.19 -13.72
CA GLY A 47 -11.73 2.01 -12.68
C GLY A 47 -11.70 3.47 -13.13
N PHE A 48 -12.78 4.22 -12.92
CA PHE A 48 -12.95 5.62 -13.34
C PHE A 48 -11.65 6.43 -13.17
N CYS A 49 -11.02 6.77 -14.29
CA CYS A 49 -9.77 7.49 -14.29
C CYS A 49 -9.92 8.84 -14.99
N ILE A 50 -9.86 9.90 -14.18
CA ILE A 50 -9.51 11.26 -14.57
C ILE A 50 -8.21 11.19 -15.39
N LYS A 51 -8.20 11.66 -16.65
CA LYS A 51 -7.04 11.77 -17.57
C LYS A 51 -5.71 11.26 -16.97
N GLN A 52 -5.43 10.00 -17.23
CA GLN A 52 -4.43 9.18 -16.52
C GLN A 52 -3.00 9.71 -16.72
N TYR A 53 -2.44 10.42 -15.74
CA TYR A 53 -1.01 10.76 -15.70
C TYR A 53 -0.23 9.56 -15.14
N PHE A 54 0.04 8.57 -16.00
CA PHE A 54 1.02 7.53 -15.68
C PHE A 54 2.43 8.09 -15.77
N ILE A 55 3.31 7.58 -14.92
CA ILE A 55 4.73 7.90 -14.94
C ILE A 55 5.44 6.86 -15.79
N ASP A 56 6.39 7.32 -16.62
CA ASP A 56 7.21 6.44 -17.45
C ASP A 56 8.15 5.57 -16.59
N GLU A 57 8.58 4.41 -17.10
CA GLU A 57 9.51 3.53 -16.39
C GLU A 57 10.90 4.17 -16.22
N ASP A 58 11.28 5.03 -17.17
CA ASP A 58 12.57 5.73 -17.20
C ASP A 58 12.49 7.15 -16.60
N ASP A 59 11.33 7.58 -16.06
CA ASP A 59 11.21 8.88 -15.39
C ASP A 59 12.05 8.90 -14.09
N THR A 60 12.94 9.89 -14.01
CA THR A 60 13.88 10.04 -12.90
C THR A 60 13.98 11.48 -12.43
N VAL A 61 14.28 11.64 -11.14
CA VAL A 61 14.52 12.92 -10.48
C VAL A 61 16.00 13.00 -10.08
N PRO A 62 16.73 14.04 -10.47
CA PRO A 62 18.14 14.19 -10.09
C PRO A 62 18.28 14.42 -8.57
N GLN A 63 19.27 13.78 -7.95
CA GLN A 63 19.62 14.04 -6.54
C GLN A 63 20.10 15.48 -6.34
N LYS A 64 20.82 16.01 -7.33
CA LYS A 64 21.39 17.35 -7.28
C LYS A 64 21.13 18.08 -8.60
N ILE A 65 20.40 19.18 -8.52
CA ILE A 65 20.16 20.08 -9.65
C ILE A 65 21.33 21.08 -9.71
N VAL A 66 22.51 20.64 -10.17
CA VAL A 66 23.63 21.56 -10.46
C VAL A 66 23.86 21.58 -11.96
N LEU A 67 23.63 22.74 -12.56
CA LEU A 67 23.87 23.02 -13.97
C LEU A 67 25.31 23.54 -14.13
N ARG A 68 26.26 22.64 -14.41
CA ARG A 68 27.51 23.00 -15.08
C ARG A 68 27.56 22.19 -16.37
N LEU A 69 27.75 22.86 -17.52
CA LEU A 69 27.75 22.20 -18.82
C LEU A 69 28.75 21.03 -18.89
N ASP A 70 29.85 21.13 -18.15
CA ASP A 70 30.98 20.20 -18.22
C ASP A 70 30.93 19.12 -17.11
N SER A 71 29.87 19.09 -16.31
CA SER A 71 29.77 18.15 -15.18
C SER A 71 29.32 16.76 -15.62
N PRO A 72 29.88 15.68 -15.03
CA PRO A 72 29.40 14.33 -15.29
C PRO A 72 27.93 14.19 -14.83
N ARG A 73 27.18 13.33 -15.50
CA ARG A 73 25.80 13.00 -15.10
C ARG A 73 25.79 12.56 -13.63
N GLY A 74 25.03 13.26 -12.81
CA GLY A 74 24.88 12.98 -11.38
C GLY A 74 23.99 11.78 -11.08
N THR A 75 23.85 11.45 -9.81
CA THR A 75 22.91 10.43 -9.33
C THR A 75 21.46 10.86 -9.58
N HIS A 76 20.64 9.93 -10.07
CA HIS A 76 19.20 10.13 -10.28
C HIS A 76 18.41 9.03 -9.56
N PHE A 77 17.23 9.38 -9.05
CA PHE A 77 16.31 8.46 -8.41
C PHE A 77 15.11 8.21 -9.32
N ARG A 78 14.58 6.99 -9.34
CA ARG A 78 13.34 6.68 -10.08
C ARG A 78 12.16 7.39 -9.44
N ARG A 79 11.31 8.01 -10.26
CA ARG A 79 10.12 8.70 -9.78
C ARG A 79 9.02 7.70 -9.39
N ALA A 80 8.57 7.74 -8.14
CA ALA A 80 7.44 6.95 -7.68
C ALA A 80 6.11 7.50 -8.23
N GLY A 81 5.16 6.59 -8.50
CA GLY A 81 3.79 6.91 -8.91
C GLY A 81 3.16 5.83 -9.79
N PRO A 82 1.92 6.02 -10.24
CA PRO A 82 1.16 4.99 -10.94
C PRO A 82 1.83 4.62 -12.26
N ARG A 83 1.82 3.33 -12.59
CA ARG A 83 2.33 2.77 -13.85
C ARG A 83 1.17 2.20 -14.67
N GLN A 84 1.31 2.27 -15.99
CA GLN A 84 0.29 1.74 -16.92
C GLN A 84 0.10 0.23 -16.79
N ARG A 85 1.12 -0.47 -16.28
CA ARG A 85 1.14 -1.92 -16.08
C ARG A 85 1.55 -2.22 -14.64
N VAL A 86 0.88 -3.20 -14.05
CA VAL A 86 1.17 -3.73 -12.71
C VAL A 86 1.46 -5.22 -12.81
N VAL A 87 2.24 -5.75 -11.86
CA VAL A 87 2.70 -7.15 -11.86
C VAL A 87 1.65 -8.10 -11.29
N PHE A 88 0.88 -7.65 -10.29
CA PHE A 88 -0.12 -8.46 -9.62
C PHE A 88 -1.52 -8.15 -10.15
N ASP A 89 -2.31 -9.18 -10.39
CA ASP A 89 -3.75 -9.05 -10.61
C ASP A 89 -4.44 -8.80 -9.26
N SER A 90 -5.39 -7.88 -9.22
CA SER A 90 -6.06 -7.45 -8.00
C SER A 90 -6.76 -8.58 -7.26
N ASP A 91 -7.32 -9.54 -8.00
CA ASP A 91 -8.02 -10.70 -7.42
C ASP A 91 -7.05 -11.70 -6.76
N ASP A 92 -5.78 -11.70 -7.20
CA ASP A 92 -4.73 -12.58 -6.67
C ASP A 92 -3.96 -11.92 -5.50
N VAL A 93 -4.14 -10.62 -5.24
CA VAL A 93 -3.40 -9.91 -4.20
C VAL A 93 -3.88 -10.32 -2.81
N VAL A 94 -2.91 -10.73 -1.98
CA VAL A 94 -3.03 -10.80 -0.53
C VAL A 94 -1.96 -9.89 0.05
N ALA A 95 -2.39 -8.70 0.45
CA ALA A 95 -1.51 -7.68 1.01
C ALA A 95 -1.43 -7.82 2.54
N CYS A 96 -0.27 -7.53 3.12
CA CYS A 96 -0.13 -7.36 4.56
C CYS A 96 0.57 -6.04 4.91
N ILE A 97 0.15 -5.44 6.02
CA ILE A 97 0.69 -4.20 6.57
C ILE A 97 1.20 -4.49 7.99
N VAL A 98 2.40 -4.04 8.32
CA VAL A 98 2.99 -4.18 9.65
C VAL A 98 3.62 -2.88 10.11
N THR A 99 3.34 -2.47 11.34
CA THR A 99 3.99 -1.32 12.00
C THR A 99 5.01 -1.79 13.03
N CYS A 100 6.25 -1.30 12.92
CA CYS A 100 7.37 -1.70 13.75
C CYS A 100 8.08 -0.51 14.42
N GLY A 101 8.69 -0.76 15.58
CA GLY A 101 9.49 0.21 16.32
C GLY A 101 8.67 1.15 17.20
N GLY A 102 9.22 2.33 17.49
CA GLY A 102 8.56 3.35 18.32
C GLY A 102 7.43 4.07 17.57
N LEU A 103 6.42 4.53 18.31
CA LEU A 103 5.29 5.29 17.77
C LEU A 103 5.75 6.63 17.17
N CYS A 104 5.05 7.08 16.14
CA CYS A 104 5.20 8.38 15.49
C CYS A 104 3.80 8.83 15.05
N PRO A 105 3.49 10.15 15.03
CA PRO A 105 2.27 10.63 14.40
C PRO A 105 2.12 10.13 12.95
N GLY A 106 0.88 9.85 12.53
CA GLY A 106 0.57 9.49 11.14
C GLY A 106 0.61 7.99 10.79
N LEU A 107 0.96 7.10 11.72
CA LEU A 107 0.97 5.64 11.44
C LEU A 107 -0.41 5.12 10.99
N ASN A 108 -1.47 5.50 11.68
CA ASN A 108 -2.83 5.17 11.27
C ASN A 108 -3.22 5.78 9.92
N THR A 109 -2.73 6.98 9.61
CA THR A 109 -2.94 7.61 8.30
C THR A 109 -2.29 6.76 7.20
N VAL A 110 -1.03 6.33 7.38
CA VAL A 110 -0.35 5.47 6.41
C VAL A 110 -1.09 4.15 6.21
N ILE A 111 -1.54 3.49 7.29
CA ILE A 111 -2.34 2.25 7.20
C ILE A 111 -3.60 2.50 6.38
N ARG A 112 -4.35 3.56 6.72
CA ARG A 112 -5.59 3.93 6.01
C ARG A 112 -5.34 4.17 4.52
N GLU A 113 -4.36 4.99 4.16
CA GLU A 113 -4.12 5.34 2.75
C GLU A 113 -3.63 4.14 1.92
N ILE A 114 -2.89 3.19 2.51
CA ILE A 114 -2.55 1.94 1.84
C ILE A 114 -3.82 1.12 1.59
N VAL A 115 -4.67 0.95 2.60
CA VAL A 115 -5.92 0.17 2.48
C VAL A 115 -6.85 0.82 1.46
N CYS A 116 -7.11 2.12 1.57
CA CYS A 116 -7.93 2.87 0.62
C CYS A 116 -7.36 2.82 -0.80
N GLY A 117 -6.04 2.97 -0.96
CA GLY A 117 -5.40 2.90 -2.27
C GLY A 117 -5.52 1.53 -2.91
N LEU A 118 -5.22 0.47 -2.16
CA LEU A 118 -5.36 -0.92 -2.61
C LEU A 118 -6.81 -1.26 -2.98
N SER A 119 -7.78 -0.86 -2.16
CA SER A 119 -9.20 -1.15 -2.41
C SER A 119 -9.79 -0.30 -3.54
N TYR A 120 -9.69 1.03 -3.47
CA TYR A 120 -10.34 1.93 -4.44
C TYR A 120 -9.63 2.01 -5.79
N MET A 121 -8.28 2.10 -5.79
CA MET A 121 -7.55 2.28 -7.05
C MET A 121 -7.21 0.96 -7.73
N TYR A 122 -7.02 -0.10 -6.95
CA TYR A 122 -6.56 -1.39 -7.47
C TYR A 122 -7.56 -2.53 -7.26
N GLY A 123 -8.71 -2.35 -6.61
CA GLY A 123 -9.71 -3.41 -6.45
C GLY A 123 -9.27 -4.60 -5.59
N VAL A 124 -8.24 -4.44 -4.76
CA VAL A 124 -7.73 -5.50 -3.88
C VAL A 124 -8.72 -5.79 -2.77
N LYS A 125 -9.06 -7.09 -2.60
CA LYS A 125 -10.08 -7.56 -1.66
C LYS A 125 -9.53 -8.09 -0.33
N LYS A 126 -8.28 -8.56 -0.30
CA LYS A 126 -7.69 -9.20 0.89
C LYS A 126 -6.48 -8.42 1.38
N ILE A 127 -6.67 -7.66 2.45
CA ILE A 127 -5.65 -6.86 3.09
C ILE A 127 -5.61 -7.21 4.58
N LEU A 128 -4.43 -7.57 5.08
CA LEU A 128 -4.20 -8.04 6.43
C LEU A 128 -3.31 -7.06 7.20
N GLY A 129 -3.61 -6.85 8.47
CA GLY A 129 -2.75 -6.17 9.42
C GLY A 129 -2.03 -7.19 10.30
N ILE A 130 -0.72 -7.05 10.50
CA ILE A 130 0.05 -7.91 11.40
C ILE A 130 0.11 -7.26 12.79
N ASP A 131 -0.43 -7.96 13.78
CA ASP A 131 -0.51 -7.44 15.15
C ASP A 131 0.84 -7.46 15.89
N GLY A 132 1.22 -6.34 16.48
CA GLY A 132 2.38 -6.25 17.38
C GLY A 132 3.75 -6.28 16.68
N GLY A 133 3.84 -5.79 15.45
CA GLY A 133 5.11 -5.71 14.70
C GLY A 133 5.60 -7.08 14.20
N TYR A 134 6.91 -7.26 14.02
CA TYR A 134 7.46 -8.50 13.42
C TYR A 134 7.10 -9.79 14.17
N ARG A 135 6.87 -9.71 15.49
CA ARG A 135 6.46 -10.88 16.30
C ARG A 135 5.07 -11.39 15.94
N GLY A 136 4.21 -10.55 15.36
CA GLY A 136 2.87 -10.94 14.91
C GLY A 136 2.89 -12.04 13.85
N PHE A 137 3.92 -12.06 13.01
CA PHE A 137 4.09 -13.12 12.01
C PHE A 137 4.23 -14.51 12.65
N TYR A 138 4.80 -14.62 13.85
CA TYR A 138 5.08 -15.91 14.49
C TYR A 138 3.81 -16.61 14.95
N ALA A 139 2.90 -15.83 15.54
CA ALA A 139 1.62 -16.30 16.02
C ALA A 139 0.56 -16.34 14.92
N ARG A 140 0.87 -15.79 13.74
CA ARG A 140 -0.07 -15.59 12.62
C ARG A 140 -1.28 -14.76 13.07
N ASN A 141 -1.02 -13.79 13.95
CA ASN A 141 -2.04 -12.89 14.44
C ASN A 141 -2.28 -11.81 13.38
N THR A 142 -3.31 -12.03 12.58
CA THR A 142 -3.75 -11.09 11.53
C THR A 142 -5.06 -10.42 11.91
N ILE A 143 -5.20 -9.17 11.53
CA ILE A 143 -6.42 -8.37 11.61
C ILE A 143 -6.88 -8.10 10.18
N ASP A 144 -8.13 -8.39 9.84
CA ASP A 144 -8.65 -8.01 8.52
C ASP A 144 -8.76 -6.49 8.42
N LEU A 145 -8.25 -5.93 7.32
CA LEU A 145 -8.29 -4.50 7.04
C LEU A 145 -9.16 -4.24 5.82
N ASP A 146 -10.30 -3.58 6.06
CA ASP A 146 -11.20 -3.06 5.04
C ASP A 146 -11.50 -1.57 5.27
N LEU A 147 -12.23 -0.96 4.33
CA LEU A 147 -12.61 0.46 4.38
C LEU A 147 -13.35 0.86 5.66
N LYS A 148 -14.11 -0.06 6.27
CA LYS A 148 -14.84 0.18 7.52
C LYS A 148 -13.89 0.16 8.71
N THR A 149 -12.99 -0.82 8.76
CA THR A 149 -12.01 -0.97 9.85
C THR A 149 -11.01 0.19 9.90
N VAL A 150 -10.63 0.75 8.74
CA VAL A 150 -9.74 1.91 8.67
C VAL A 150 -10.48 3.25 8.66
N ASN A 151 -11.80 3.24 8.79
CA ASN A 151 -12.55 4.47 8.88
C ASN A 151 -12.12 5.25 10.13
N ASP A 152 -11.87 6.54 9.98
CA ASP A 152 -11.50 7.46 11.06
C ASP A 152 -10.24 7.15 11.90
N ILE A 153 -9.49 6.08 11.60
CA ILE A 153 -8.28 5.74 12.37
C ILE A 153 -7.21 6.84 12.28
N HIS A 154 -7.17 7.59 11.17
CA HIS A 154 -6.28 8.73 10.94
C HIS A 154 -6.49 9.88 11.95
N LYS A 155 -7.66 9.95 12.60
CA LYS A 155 -7.97 10.91 13.67
C LYS A 155 -7.37 10.50 15.02
N ARG A 156 -6.84 9.28 15.13
CA ARG A 156 -6.32 8.69 16.38
C ARG A 156 -4.79 8.58 16.34
N GLY A 157 -4.15 8.92 17.44
CA GLY A 157 -2.71 8.65 17.63
C GLY A 157 -2.39 7.17 17.75
N GLY A 158 -1.10 6.84 17.63
CA GLY A 158 -0.62 5.45 17.70
C GLY A 158 -0.83 4.66 16.40
N THR A 159 -0.99 3.35 16.53
CA THR A 159 -1.28 2.41 15.43
C THR A 159 -2.36 1.42 15.88
N ILE A 160 -3.36 1.14 15.04
CA ILE A 160 -4.38 0.11 15.29
C ILE A 160 -3.81 -1.31 15.29
N LEU A 161 -2.64 -1.53 14.68
CA LEU A 161 -1.99 -2.84 14.58
C LEU A 161 -1.07 -3.13 15.77
N GLY A 162 -0.94 -2.21 16.72
CA GLY A 162 0.13 -2.29 17.71
C GLY A 162 1.54 -2.22 17.07
N THR A 163 2.57 -2.21 17.91
CA THR A 163 3.96 -2.20 17.42
C THR A 163 4.87 -2.84 18.45
N SER A 164 6.01 -3.35 18.02
CA SER A 164 7.08 -3.81 18.89
C SER A 164 8.45 -3.40 18.36
N ARG A 165 9.44 -3.35 19.27
CA ARG A 165 10.86 -3.21 18.93
C ARG A 165 11.50 -4.59 18.86
N GLY A 166 12.38 -4.79 17.89
CA GLY A 166 13.07 -6.07 17.69
C GLY A 166 12.13 -7.19 17.24
N GLY A 167 12.44 -8.43 17.63
CA GLY A 167 11.63 -9.60 17.26
C GLY A 167 11.63 -9.86 15.76
N HIS A 168 12.79 -9.69 15.12
CA HIS A 168 13.00 -10.08 13.73
C HIS A 168 13.54 -11.50 13.69
N ASP A 169 12.85 -12.40 13.01
CA ASP A 169 13.26 -13.78 12.76
C ASP A 169 12.84 -14.09 11.32
N THR A 170 13.80 -14.02 10.41
CA THR A 170 13.55 -14.03 8.97
C THR A 170 12.80 -15.28 8.54
N THR A 171 13.22 -16.45 9.02
CA THR A 171 12.61 -17.73 8.66
C THR A 171 11.15 -17.76 9.07
N LYS A 172 10.82 -17.42 10.33
CA LYS A 172 9.42 -17.40 10.78
C LYS A 172 8.57 -16.38 10.04
N ILE A 173 9.13 -15.23 9.69
CA ILE A 173 8.40 -14.20 8.94
C ILE A 173 8.11 -14.69 7.52
N VAL A 174 9.11 -15.25 6.83
CA VAL A 174 8.95 -15.75 5.46
C VAL A 174 8.03 -16.97 5.39
N ASP A 175 8.13 -17.89 6.36
CA ASP A 175 7.21 -19.03 6.48
C ASP A 175 5.75 -18.54 6.65
N SER A 176 5.55 -17.54 7.52
CA SER A 176 4.23 -16.94 7.76
C SER A 176 3.68 -16.24 6.51
N ILE A 177 4.52 -15.52 5.77
CA ILE A 177 4.17 -14.90 4.48
C ILE A 177 3.75 -15.97 3.47
N GLN A 178 4.54 -17.03 3.32
CA GLN A 178 4.28 -18.11 2.37
C GLN A 178 2.98 -18.85 2.71
N ASP A 179 2.82 -19.26 3.96
CA ASP A 179 1.67 -20.05 4.38
C ASP A 179 0.36 -19.25 4.34
N SER A 180 0.42 -17.94 4.55
CA SER A 180 -0.74 -17.05 4.46
C SER A 180 -1.07 -16.64 3.02
N GLY A 181 -0.24 -17.06 2.05
CA GLY A 181 -0.36 -16.68 0.65
C GLY A 181 -0.12 -15.19 0.38
N ILE A 182 0.59 -14.49 1.29
CA ILE A 182 0.84 -13.06 1.18
C ILE A 182 1.82 -12.81 0.03
N ASN A 183 1.45 -11.92 -0.90
CA ASN A 183 2.28 -11.55 -2.05
C ASN A 183 2.64 -10.06 -2.10
N GLN A 184 2.13 -9.26 -1.17
CA GLN A 184 2.57 -7.87 -0.96
C GLN A 184 2.74 -7.60 0.54
N VAL A 185 3.91 -7.09 0.94
CA VAL A 185 4.26 -6.81 2.34
C VAL A 185 4.66 -5.35 2.47
N TYR A 186 3.92 -4.60 3.27
CA TYR A 186 4.17 -3.18 3.58
C TYR A 186 4.71 -3.05 5.01
N ILE A 187 5.98 -2.68 5.14
CA ILE A 187 6.69 -2.59 6.41
C ILE A 187 6.88 -1.11 6.77
N ILE A 188 6.13 -0.64 7.78
CA ILE A 188 6.20 0.72 8.27
C ILE A 188 7.11 0.75 9.51
N GLY A 189 8.25 1.42 9.42
CA GLY A 189 9.20 1.43 10.53
C GLY A 189 10.50 2.21 10.27
N GLY A 190 11.32 2.36 11.31
CA GLY A 190 12.61 3.05 11.25
C GLY A 190 13.74 2.18 10.69
N ASP A 191 14.98 2.64 10.80
CA ASP A 191 16.18 1.98 10.24
C ASP A 191 16.27 0.47 10.54
N GLY A 192 16.11 0.06 11.80
CA GLY A 192 16.12 -1.35 12.18
C GLY A 192 15.04 -2.18 11.47
N SER A 193 13.87 -1.59 11.24
CA SER A 193 12.77 -2.25 10.50
C SER A 193 13.12 -2.35 9.02
N GLN A 194 13.70 -1.31 8.42
CA GLN A 194 14.12 -1.31 7.01
C GLN A 194 15.27 -2.30 6.74
N LYS A 195 16.22 -2.43 7.68
CA LYS A 195 17.23 -3.50 7.66
C LYS A 195 16.58 -4.87 7.67
N GLY A 196 15.58 -5.07 8.52
CA GLY A 196 14.78 -6.30 8.53
C GLY A 196 14.05 -6.55 7.20
N ALA A 197 13.45 -5.51 6.60
CA ALA A 197 12.77 -5.61 5.30
C ALA A 197 13.73 -6.08 4.19
N ALA A 198 14.97 -5.58 4.18
CA ALA A 198 15.99 -6.01 3.22
C ALA A 198 16.36 -7.49 3.39
N VAL A 199 16.49 -7.97 4.62
CA VAL A 199 16.79 -9.39 4.92
C VAL A 199 15.61 -10.28 4.53
N ILE A 200 14.37 -9.88 4.84
CA ILE A 200 13.14 -10.59 4.40
C ILE A 200 13.09 -10.69 2.88
N PHE A 201 13.35 -9.59 2.17
CA PHE A 201 13.36 -9.57 0.71
C PHE A 201 14.42 -10.51 0.13
N GLN A 202 15.64 -10.53 0.69
CA GLN A 202 16.70 -11.44 0.27
C GLN A 202 16.27 -12.90 0.43
N GLU A 203 15.63 -13.23 1.55
CA GLU A 203 15.16 -14.60 1.82
C GLU A 203 14.00 -15.01 0.92
N ILE A 204 13.02 -14.12 0.70
CA ILE A 204 11.94 -14.31 -0.29
C ILE A 204 12.52 -14.63 -1.67
N ARG A 205 13.54 -13.88 -2.10
CA ARG A 205 14.24 -14.14 -3.38
C ARG A 205 14.96 -15.47 -3.38
N ARG A 206 15.63 -15.84 -2.29
CA ARG A 206 16.33 -17.12 -2.14
C ARG A 206 15.36 -18.31 -2.26
N CYS A 207 14.16 -18.17 -1.69
CA CYS A 207 13.09 -19.17 -1.75
C CYS A 207 12.29 -19.13 -3.08
N GLY A 208 12.56 -18.19 -3.99
CA GLY A 208 11.86 -18.08 -5.27
C GLY A 208 10.40 -17.64 -5.15
N LEU A 209 10.02 -17.01 -4.03
CA LEU A 209 8.66 -16.58 -3.77
C LEU A 209 8.34 -15.29 -4.57
N LYS A 210 7.15 -15.23 -5.16
CA LYS A 210 6.65 -14.05 -5.90
C LYS A 210 5.99 -13.06 -4.93
N VAL A 211 6.79 -12.43 -4.08
CA VAL A 211 6.32 -11.48 -3.05
C VAL A 211 7.03 -10.14 -3.21
N ALA A 212 6.25 -9.06 -3.24
CA ALA A 212 6.78 -7.70 -3.19
C ALA A 212 6.92 -7.24 -1.72
N VAL A 213 8.05 -6.63 -1.39
CA VAL A 213 8.31 -6.04 -0.06
C VAL A 213 8.55 -4.55 -0.23
N ALA A 214 7.70 -3.73 0.38
CA ALA A 214 7.76 -2.28 0.35
C ALA A 214 8.05 -1.74 1.76
N GLY A 215 9.18 -1.05 1.91
CA GLY A 215 9.55 -0.35 3.13
C GLY A 215 9.01 1.07 3.14
N ILE A 216 8.29 1.45 4.20
CA ILE A 216 7.81 2.80 4.44
C ILE A 216 8.53 3.35 5.65
N SER A 217 9.45 4.27 5.39
CA SER A 217 10.36 4.79 6.40
C SER A 217 9.62 5.66 7.41
N LYS A 218 9.82 5.35 8.70
CA LYS A 218 9.22 6.06 9.84
C LYS A 218 10.31 6.55 10.78
N THR A 219 10.56 7.85 10.77
CA THR A 219 11.42 8.55 11.74
C THR A 219 10.72 9.81 12.23
N ILE A 220 10.97 10.20 13.48
CA ILE A 220 10.55 11.51 14.00
C ILE A 220 11.66 12.55 13.83
N ASP A 221 12.90 12.08 13.67
CA ASP A 221 14.11 12.91 13.70
C ASP A 221 14.46 13.48 12.31
N ASN A 222 13.68 13.14 11.27
CA ASN A 222 13.92 13.44 9.85
C ASN A 222 15.36 13.14 9.38
N ASP A 223 15.90 12.01 9.84
CA ASP A 223 17.28 11.59 9.63
C ASP A 223 17.45 10.63 8.44
N ILE A 224 16.48 10.59 7.52
CA ILE A 224 16.55 9.76 6.31
C ILE A 224 17.41 10.49 5.26
N PRO A 225 18.56 9.95 4.82
CA PRO A 225 19.56 10.71 4.03
C PRO A 225 19.13 11.25 2.66
N ILE A 226 17.93 10.91 2.18
CA ILE A 226 17.42 11.18 0.83
C ILE A 226 16.15 12.05 0.85
N ILE A 227 15.63 12.37 2.04
CA ILE A 227 14.40 13.16 2.22
C ILE A 227 14.78 14.54 2.79
N ASP A 228 14.03 15.58 2.41
CA ASP A 228 14.23 16.98 2.79
C ASP A 228 13.51 17.40 4.09
#